data_AF-A0A1K0GHZ3-F1
#
_entry.id   AF-A0A1K0GHZ3-F1
#
_cell.length_a   1.000
_cell.length_b   1.000
_cell.length_c   1.000
_cell.angle_alpha   90.00
_cell.angle_beta   90.00
_cell.angle_gamma   90.00
#
_symmetry.space_group_name_H-M   'P 1'
#
loop_
_entity.id
_entity.type
_entity.pdbx_description
1 polymer ?
#
loop_
_entity_poly.entity_id
_entity_poly.type
_entity_poly.pdbx_seq_one_letter_code
_entity_poly.pdbx_strand_id
1 'polypeptide(L)'
;MPDWTYHPLRPVTAAVVGRRRSQRAALRLLATLTSLPGGFRMDSAFAGRFGAPAEVAARLGASVPVAVARDAVRALPALGASVIEVRPVGPADVALIRRVAAGRRCTLVVGAAEPEVAAALAPHVDRIAGDDEPDLVRLSDPDVAGAAAALADPAVTVLATSALLVAAGPGWFQRVTEATAPPTEMKALPIEMTTPPVEVKAPTTEATAPAGPSGRASGIVVDPRRWPAWWWGMLVGLGMIVAGLGAAVITLGPLLAWYDNEYLGAGRGQLEAVNPRLVHFVQHDRISLAGALIAIGVLYAGLAWGGIRRGWTWARYAYLASGAVGFPTLFYFVSSGFVDVLHAAATVTLFPMFVLAVRHRPGPPRWTVRPEGPEFVRRRALVGQLLMILVGAGMLVGGVTISVVGLSSVFVTTDLAFLGTDTHHLQAANPRLVPFIAHDRAGFGGALMSAAAAIVLLSAWGWRRGESWVWWSLALAAVTGFAPAVVVHMFIGYTSFEHLVPVYLGIALTAVALTLAHPYLNRPRR
;
A
#
# COMPACT_ATOMS: atom_id res chain seq x y z
N MET A 1 -7.70 -9.46 12.51
CA MET A 1 -7.44 -8.02 12.68
C MET A 1 -5.94 -7.82 12.61
N PRO A 2 -5.43 -6.96 11.71
CA PRO A 2 -4.01 -6.68 11.62
C PRO A 2 -3.41 -6.22 12.96
N ASP A 3 -2.11 -6.43 13.14
CA ASP A 3 -1.41 -6.12 14.41
C ASP A 3 -1.50 -4.64 14.80
N TRP A 4 -1.45 -3.74 13.82
CA TRP A 4 -1.58 -2.29 14.03
C TRP A 4 -3.00 -1.87 14.45
N THR A 5 -4.00 -2.70 14.22
CA THR A 5 -5.34 -2.50 14.80
C THR A 5 -5.43 -3.17 16.17
N TYR A 6 -5.01 -4.43 16.24
CA TYR A 6 -5.20 -5.28 17.41
C TYR A 6 -4.46 -4.75 18.62
N HIS A 7 -3.15 -4.52 18.54
CA HIS A 7 -2.35 -4.17 19.72
C HIS A 7 -2.66 -2.79 20.27
N PRO A 8 -2.77 -1.72 19.45
CA PRO A 8 -3.13 -0.40 19.97
C PRO A 8 -4.54 -0.34 20.57
N LEU A 9 -5.53 -1.01 19.97
CA LEU A 9 -6.94 -0.91 20.40
C LEU A 9 -7.33 -1.95 21.46
N ARG A 10 -6.56 -3.03 21.62
CA ARG A 10 -6.82 -4.08 22.63
C ARG A 10 -7.02 -3.54 24.06
N PRO A 11 -6.19 -2.64 24.62
CA PRO A 11 -6.39 -2.16 25.99
C PRO A 11 -7.71 -1.40 26.13
N VAL A 12 -8.02 -0.52 25.17
CA VAL A 12 -9.25 0.29 25.16
C VAL A 12 -10.49 -0.60 25.04
N THR A 13 -10.52 -1.48 24.04
CA THR A 13 -11.65 -2.39 23.81
C THR A 13 -11.83 -3.39 24.96
N ALA A 14 -10.75 -3.85 25.59
CA ALA A 14 -10.83 -4.70 26.77
C ALA A 14 -11.40 -3.96 27.99
N ALA A 15 -11.10 -2.68 28.16
CA ALA A 15 -11.65 -1.86 29.24
C ALA A 15 -13.16 -1.60 29.05
N VAL A 16 -13.60 -1.33 27.82
CA VAL A 16 -15.00 -0.98 27.52
C VAL A 16 -15.91 -2.20 27.43
N VAL A 17 -15.47 -3.25 26.72
CA VAL A 17 -16.33 -4.40 26.36
C VAL A 17 -16.00 -5.66 27.17
N GLY A 18 -14.84 -5.68 27.82
CA GLY A 18 -14.29 -6.86 28.49
C GLY A 18 -13.45 -7.73 27.55
N ARG A 19 -12.30 -8.21 28.04
CA ARG A 19 -11.25 -8.89 27.23
C ARG A 19 -11.75 -10.08 26.42
N ARG A 20 -12.53 -10.99 27.02
CA ARG A 20 -13.04 -12.18 26.30
C ARG A 20 -14.10 -11.83 25.27
N ARG A 21 -14.95 -10.83 25.57
CA ARG A 21 -16.02 -10.39 24.66
C ARG A 21 -15.44 -9.67 23.46
N SER A 22 -14.45 -8.79 23.65
CA SER A 22 -13.78 -8.08 22.55
C SER A 22 -13.05 -9.05 21.60
N GLN A 23 -12.37 -10.06 22.13
CA GLN A 23 -11.71 -11.10 21.32
C GLN A 23 -12.71 -11.89 20.45
N ARG A 24 -13.83 -12.35 21.04
CA ARG A 24 -14.87 -13.06 20.30
C ARG A 24 -15.56 -12.16 19.28
N ALA A 25 -15.83 -10.90 19.62
CA ALA A 25 -16.42 -9.94 18.71
C ALA A 25 -15.51 -9.68 17.50
N ALA A 26 -14.20 -9.51 17.72
CA ALA A 26 -13.23 -9.32 16.65
C ALA A 26 -13.16 -10.53 15.71
N LEU A 27 -13.16 -11.76 16.26
CA LEU A 27 -13.16 -12.98 15.45
C LEU A 27 -14.45 -13.13 14.65
N ARG A 28 -15.61 -12.87 15.27
CA ARG A 28 -16.91 -12.88 14.60
C ARG A 28 -16.99 -11.85 13.48
N LEU A 29 -16.52 -10.62 13.71
CA LEU A 29 -16.50 -9.59 12.69
C LEU A 29 -15.69 -10.04 11.46
N LEU A 30 -14.50 -10.61 11.67
CA LEU A 30 -13.70 -11.17 10.57
C LEU A 30 -14.41 -12.34 9.88
N ALA A 31 -15.06 -13.22 10.65
CA ALA A 31 -15.84 -14.32 10.08
C ALA A 31 -17.01 -13.82 9.23
N THR A 32 -17.67 -12.74 9.65
CA THR A 32 -18.74 -12.08 8.89
C THR A 32 -18.20 -11.46 7.62
N LEU A 33 -17.12 -10.67 7.70
CA LEU A 33 -16.49 -10.03 6.55
C LEU A 33 -16.02 -11.04 5.50
N THR A 34 -15.31 -12.09 5.93
CA THR A 34 -14.86 -13.17 5.05
C THR A 34 -15.99 -13.97 4.39
N SER A 35 -17.18 -14.00 5.01
CA SER A 35 -18.35 -14.69 4.48
C SER A 35 -19.09 -13.90 3.40
N LEU A 36 -18.83 -12.59 3.25
CA LEU A 36 -19.42 -11.78 2.19
C LEU A 36 -18.82 -12.13 0.82
N PRO A 37 -19.56 -11.96 -0.29
CA PRO A 37 -19.03 -12.12 -1.64
C PRO A 37 -17.76 -11.27 -1.83
N GLY A 38 -16.64 -11.91 -2.18
CA GLY A 38 -15.34 -11.24 -2.33
C GLY A 38 -14.61 -10.89 -1.02
N GLY A 39 -15.27 -10.97 0.14
CA GLY A 39 -14.71 -10.58 1.43
C GLY A 39 -13.42 -11.30 1.80
N PHE A 40 -13.32 -12.60 1.53
CA PHE A 40 -12.08 -13.37 1.69
C PHE A 40 -10.89 -12.79 0.88
N ARG A 41 -11.13 -12.32 -0.34
CA ARG A 41 -10.07 -11.73 -1.18
C ARG A 41 -9.68 -10.34 -0.67
N MET A 42 -10.66 -9.57 -0.19
CA MET A 42 -10.40 -8.26 0.42
C MET A 42 -9.60 -8.39 1.71
N ASP A 43 -9.99 -9.30 2.61
CA ASP A 43 -9.30 -9.53 3.88
C ASP A 43 -7.88 -10.06 3.67
N SER A 44 -7.69 -10.99 2.72
CA SER A 44 -6.35 -11.51 2.42
C SER A 44 -5.43 -10.47 1.75
N ALA A 45 -5.98 -9.63 0.86
CA ALA A 45 -5.25 -8.50 0.28
C ALA A 45 -4.90 -7.46 1.35
N PHE A 46 -5.85 -7.10 2.21
CA PHE A 46 -5.65 -6.14 3.30
C PHE A 46 -4.62 -6.63 4.33
N ALA A 47 -4.66 -7.93 4.65
CA ALA A 47 -3.65 -8.60 5.47
C ALA A 47 -2.28 -8.72 4.80
N GLY A 48 -2.11 -8.24 3.56
CA GLY A 48 -0.81 -8.17 2.90
C GLY A 48 -0.26 -9.54 2.47
N ARG A 49 -1.13 -10.53 2.22
CA ARG A 49 -0.71 -11.90 1.91
C ARG A 49 -0.32 -12.03 0.44
N PHE A 50 0.95 -11.76 0.13
CA PHE A 50 1.48 -11.82 -1.24
C PHE A 50 2.59 -12.86 -1.36
N GLY A 51 2.26 -14.07 -1.83
CA GLY A 51 3.27 -15.03 -2.30
C GLY A 51 3.94 -15.88 -1.22
N ALA A 52 3.18 -16.36 -0.23
CA ALA A 52 3.61 -17.51 0.57
C ALA A 52 3.90 -18.70 -0.36
N PRO A 53 5.02 -19.43 -0.22
CA PRO A 53 5.18 -20.73 -0.88
C PRO A 53 3.98 -21.60 -0.50
N ALA A 54 3.27 -22.15 -1.49
CA ALA A 54 2.03 -22.89 -1.26
C ALA A 54 2.23 -24.04 -0.25
N GLU A 55 3.41 -24.66 -0.26
CA GLU A 55 3.81 -25.73 0.65
C GLU A 55 3.93 -25.29 2.11
N VAL A 56 4.52 -24.12 2.36
CA VAL A 56 4.60 -23.55 3.72
C VAL A 56 3.22 -23.07 4.16
N ALA A 57 2.51 -22.38 3.25
CA ALA A 57 1.19 -21.87 3.52
C ALA A 57 0.20 -22.97 3.87
N ALA A 58 0.36 -24.18 3.32
CA ALA A 58 -0.48 -25.35 3.56
C ALA A 58 -0.25 -26.02 4.93
N ARG A 59 0.92 -25.81 5.55
CA ARG A 59 1.35 -26.44 6.82
C ARG A 59 1.38 -25.49 8.00
N LEU A 60 0.75 -24.31 7.86
CA LEU A 60 0.71 -23.28 8.89
C LEU A 60 -0.74 -23.04 9.31
N GLY A 61 -1.01 -23.16 10.60
CA GLY A 61 -2.39 -23.24 11.09
C GLY A 61 -2.61 -22.73 12.51
N ALA A 62 -3.82 -22.94 13.01
CA ALA A 62 -4.21 -22.57 14.37
C ALA A 62 -4.85 -23.74 15.10
N SER A 63 -4.60 -23.84 16.40
CA SER A 63 -5.31 -24.75 17.32
C SER A 63 -6.27 -23.96 18.21
N VAL A 64 -7.56 -24.27 18.11
CA VAL A 64 -8.64 -23.50 18.72
C VAL A 64 -9.64 -24.38 19.48
N PRO A 65 -10.28 -23.86 20.55
CA PRO A 65 -11.34 -24.58 21.22
C PRO A 65 -12.63 -24.60 20.40
N VAL A 66 -13.49 -25.60 20.65
CA VAL A 66 -14.79 -25.77 19.97
C VAL A 66 -15.65 -24.51 20.01
N ALA A 67 -15.62 -23.78 21.12
CA ALA A 67 -16.40 -22.57 21.35
C ALA A 67 -16.19 -21.46 20.29
N VAL A 68 -15.09 -21.47 19.54
CA VAL A 68 -14.79 -20.50 18.48
C VAL A 68 -14.56 -21.16 17.12
N ALA A 69 -14.74 -22.48 16.99
CA ALA A 69 -14.40 -23.24 15.79
C ALA A 69 -15.07 -22.70 14.51
N ARG A 70 -16.37 -22.37 14.60
CA ARG A 70 -17.13 -21.82 13.46
C ARG A 70 -16.52 -20.53 12.92
N ASP A 71 -16.22 -19.59 13.81
CA ASP A 71 -15.69 -18.28 13.41
C ASP A 71 -14.22 -18.42 12.97
N ALA A 72 -13.44 -19.29 13.62
CA ALA A 72 -12.05 -19.56 13.28
C ALA A 72 -11.87 -20.15 11.89
N VAL A 73 -12.66 -21.18 11.53
CA VAL A 73 -12.63 -21.83 10.20
C VAL A 73 -13.00 -20.87 9.07
N ARG A 74 -13.79 -19.84 9.34
CA ARG A 74 -14.14 -18.81 8.34
C ARG A 74 -13.10 -17.70 8.25
N ALA A 75 -12.63 -17.20 9.39
CA ALA A 75 -11.80 -16.01 9.47
C ALA A 75 -10.29 -16.28 9.30
N LEU A 76 -9.74 -17.28 9.99
CA LEU A 76 -8.29 -17.48 10.08
C LEU A 76 -7.62 -17.88 8.76
N PRO A 77 -8.27 -18.61 7.82
CA PRO A 77 -7.66 -18.90 6.52
C PRO A 77 -7.33 -17.65 5.70
N ALA A 78 -8.16 -16.61 5.79
CA ALA A 78 -7.89 -15.33 5.13
C ALA A 78 -6.63 -14.63 5.70
N LEU A 79 -6.29 -14.91 6.96
CA LEU A 79 -5.17 -14.28 7.67
C LEU A 79 -3.87 -15.08 7.56
N GLY A 80 -3.92 -16.37 7.24
CA GLY A 80 -2.79 -17.18 7.65
C GLY A 80 -2.95 -18.69 7.59
N ALA A 81 -4.00 -19.13 8.27
CA ALA A 81 -4.08 -20.48 8.79
C ALA A 81 -4.80 -21.40 7.80
N SER A 82 -4.04 -22.13 7.00
CA SER A 82 -4.60 -23.16 6.10
C SER A 82 -5.06 -24.40 6.85
N VAL A 83 -4.49 -24.65 8.03
CA VAL A 83 -4.86 -25.78 8.91
C VAL A 83 -5.52 -25.24 10.15
N ILE A 84 -6.70 -25.75 10.47
CA ILE A 84 -7.42 -25.41 11.70
C ILE A 84 -7.64 -26.69 12.48
N GLU A 85 -6.97 -26.79 13.62
CA GLU A 85 -7.22 -27.84 14.59
C GLU A 85 -8.28 -27.38 15.60
N VAL A 86 -9.32 -28.19 15.79
CA VAL A 86 -10.32 -27.98 16.83
C VAL A 86 -10.15 -29.04 17.91
N ARG A 87 -9.91 -28.63 19.15
CA ARG A 87 -9.72 -29.55 20.29
C ARG A 87 -9.98 -28.91 21.66
N PRO A 88 -10.28 -29.72 22.69
CA PRO A 88 -10.80 -31.09 22.59
C PRO A 88 -12.24 -31.08 22.07
N VAL A 89 -12.63 -32.07 21.28
CA VAL A 89 -14.01 -32.25 20.77
C VAL A 89 -14.67 -33.41 21.50
N GLY A 90 -15.79 -33.13 22.17
CA GLY A 90 -16.58 -34.15 22.87
C GLY A 90 -17.82 -34.61 22.08
N PRO A 91 -18.60 -35.57 22.61
CA PRO A 91 -19.80 -36.10 21.96
C PRO A 91 -20.86 -35.03 21.63
N ALA A 92 -21.06 -34.07 22.54
CA ALA A 92 -22.02 -32.97 22.35
C ALA A 92 -21.66 -32.03 21.18
N ASP A 93 -20.39 -32.02 20.76
CA ASP A 93 -19.88 -31.10 19.75
C ASP A 93 -19.97 -31.66 18.33
N VAL A 94 -20.23 -32.95 18.15
CA VAL A 94 -20.21 -33.65 16.85
C VAL A 94 -21.09 -32.94 15.81
N ALA A 95 -22.33 -32.59 16.18
CA ALA A 95 -23.26 -31.91 15.28
C ALA A 95 -22.78 -30.50 14.89
N LEU A 96 -22.10 -29.79 15.80
CA LEU A 96 -21.49 -28.50 15.51
C LEU A 96 -20.32 -28.66 14.54
N ILE A 97 -19.41 -29.60 14.80
CA ILE A 97 -18.22 -29.83 13.97
C ILE A 97 -18.61 -30.27 12.56
N ARG A 98 -19.62 -31.14 12.39
CA ARG A 98 -20.16 -31.50 11.07
C ARG A 98 -20.61 -30.27 10.25
N ARG A 99 -21.28 -29.31 10.91
CA ARG A 99 -21.67 -28.04 10.26
C ARG A 99 -20.49 -27.12 9.97
N VAL A 100 -19.48 -27.11 10.83
CA VAL A 100 -18.25 -26.32 10.63
C VAL A 100 -17.43 -26.88 9.47
N ALA A 101 -17.40 -28.21 9.34
CA ALA A 101 -16.71 -28.91 8.28
C ALA A 101 -17.34 -28.64 6.89
N ALA A 102 -18.66 -28.42 6.84
CA ALA A 102 -19.38 -28.09 5.61
C ALA A 102 -18.96 -26.71 5.07
N GLY A 103 -18.44 -26.67 3.84
CA GLY A 103 -18.07 -25.42 3.16
C GLY A 103 -16.79 -24.75 3.70
N ARG A 104 -15.95 -25.49 4.43
CA ARG A 104 -14.64 -25.01 4.88
C ARG A 104 -13.70 -24.72 3.71
N ARG A 105 -12.72 -23.83 3.93
CA ARG A 105 -11.66 -23.48 2.96
C ARG A 105 -10.26 -23.81 3.48
N CYS A 106 -10.19 -24.65 4.49
CA CYS A 106 -8.98 -25.02 5.21
C CYS A 106 -9.01 -26.51 5.49
N THR A 107 -7.83 -27.08 5.72
CA THR A 107 -7.67 -28.40 6.30
C THR A 107 -8.17 -28.35 7.75
N LEU A 108 -9.17 -29.16 8.07
CA LEU A 108 -9.76 -29.26 9.39
C LEU A 108 -9.27 -30.53 10.08
N VAL A 109 -8.55 -30.32 11.18
CA VAL A 109 -8.05 -31.38 12.06
C VAL A 109 -8.87 -31.38 13.34
N VAL A 110 -9.22 -32.56 13.86
CA VAL A 110 -10.00 -32.68 15.11
C VAL A 110 -9.24 -33.51 16.13
N GLY A 111 -8.99 -32.92 17.30
CA GLY A 111 -8.57 -33.66 18.50
C GLY A 111 -9.80 -34.17 19.24
N ALA A 112 -10.20 -35.42 18.97
CA ALA A 112 -11.37 -36.04 19.59
C ALA A 112 -11.01 -36.53 21.00
N ALA A 113 -11.90 -36.29 21.98
CA ALA A 113 -11.70 -36.77 23.34
C ALA A 113 -11.91 -38.28 23.48
N GLU A 114 -12.69 -38.88 22.59
CA GLU A 114 -13.15 -40.26 22.66
C GLU A 114 -13.10 -40.95 21.28
N PRO A 115 -12.83 -42.27 21.21
CA PRO A 115 -12.78 -43.02 19.94
C PRO A 115 -14.09 -42.98 19.15
N GLU A 116 -15.24 -42.96 19.82
CA GLU A 116 -16.55 -42.89 19.17
C GLU A 116 -16.75 -41.53 18.46
N VAL A 117 -16.29 -40.45 19.09
CA VAL A 117 -16.30 -39.11 18.51
C VAL A 117 -15.39 -39.04 17.29
N ALA A 118 -14.21 -39.66 17.38
CA ALA A 118 -13.29 -39.78 16.24
C ALA A 118 -13.96 -40.50 15.06
N ALA A 119 -14.57 -41.67 15.30
CA ALA A 119 -15.27 -42.44 14.26
C ALA A 119 -16.44 -41.65 13.64
N ALA A 120 -17.21 -40.93 14.47
CA ALA A 120 -18.35 -40.14 14.01
C ALA A 120 -17.96 -38.91 13.16
N LEU A 121 -16.73 -38.41 13.30
CA LEU A 121 -16.23 -37.21 12.62
C LEU A 121 -15.27 -37.51 11.47
N ALA A 122 -14.61 -38.68 11.46
CA ALA A 122 -13.66 -39.08 10.43
C ALA A 122 -14.15 -38.88 8.97
N PRO A 123 -15.43 -39.14 8.62
CA PRO A 123 -15.91 -38.91 7.25
C PRO A 123 -16.08 -37.43 6.87
N HIS A 124 -16.04 -36.52 7.83
CA HIS A 124 -16.38 -35.11 7.63
C HIS A 124 -15.16 -34.17 7.69
N VAL A 125 -14.06 -34.61 8.32
CA VAL A 125 -12.86 -33.80 8.55
C VAL A 125 -11.65 -34.39 7.82
N ASP A 126 -10.57 -33.63 7.71
CA ASP A 126 -9.41 -34.06 6.93
C ASP A 126 -8.47 -34.98 7.73
N ARG A 127 -8.43 -34.83 9.06
CA ARG A 127 -7.65 -35.69 9.97
C ARG A 127 -8.23 -35.71 11.37
N ILE A 128 -8.20 -36.87 12.01
CA ILE A 128 -8.33 -37.00 13.47
C ILE A 128 -6.91 -37.02 14.05
N ALA A 129 -6.64 -36.18 15.04
CA ALA A 129 -5.35 -36.10 15.70
C ALA A 129 -5.44 -36.59 17.14
N GLY A 130 -4.44 -37.36 17.58
CA GLY A 130 -4.26 -37.72 18.98
C GLY A 130 -3.73 -36.57 19.85
N ASP A 131 -3.43 -36.91 21.10
CA ASP A 131 -2.77 -35.99 22.03
C ASP A 131 -1.28 -35.81 21.72
N ASP A 132 -0.62 -36.87 21.25
CA ASP A 132 0.81 -36.87 20.92
C ASP A 132 1.01 -37.21 19.44
N GLU A 133 1.16 -36.16 18.62
CA GLU A 133 1.34 -36.25 17.18
C GLU A 133 2.63 -35.47 16.85
N PRO A 134 3.75 -36.16 16.57
CA PRO A 134 5.06 -35.51 16.44
C PRO A 134 5.15 -34.57 15.23
N ASP A 135 4.28 -34.76 14.24
CA ASP A 135 4.17 -33.93 13.06
C ASP A 135 3.23 -32.71 13.23
N LEU A 136 2.50 -32.61 14.35
CA LEU A 136 1.64 -31.47 14.70
C LEU A 136 2.24 -30.65 15.86
N VAL A 137 3.10 -29.69 15.52
CA VAL A 137 3.77 -28.84 16.50
C VAL A 137 2.87 -27.68 16.93
N ARG A 138 2.38 -27.73 18.17
CA ARG A 138 1.50 -26.69 18.75
C ARG A 138 2.32 -25.67 19.53
N LEU A 139 2.37 -24.44 19.02
CA LEU A 139 3.16 -23.37 19.63
C LEU A 139 2.31 -22.45 20.50
N SER A 140 2.83 -22.15 21.70
CA SER A 140 2.28 -21.12 22.60
C SER A 140 3.14 -19.87 22.67
N ASP A 141 4.43 -19.99 22.36
CA ASP A 141 5.38 -18.87 22.27
C ASP A 141 5.22 -18.14 20.93
N PRO A 142 5.14 -16.79 20.90
CA PRO A 142 5.09 -16.00 19.67
C PRO A 142 6.39 -16.01 18.83
N ASP A 143 7.41 -16.82 19.15
CA ASP A 143 8.66 -16.91 18.38
C ASP A 143 8.45 -17.28 16.90
N VAL A 144 8.67 -16.28 16.05
CA VAL A 144 8.56 -16.40 14.59
C VAL A 144 9.71 -17.21 14.01
N ALA A 145 10.92 -17.10 14.57
CA ALA A 145 12.10 -17.77 14.04
C ALA A 145 12.04 -19.27 14.32
N GLY A 146 11.67 -19.66 15.55
CA GLY A 146 11.44 -21.06 15.91
C GLY A 146 10.32 -21.69 15.08
N ALA A 147 9.22 -20.96 14.83
CA ALA A 147 8.14 -21.46 13.96
C ALA A 147 8.60 -21.66 12.51
N ALA A 148 9.39 -20.73 11.95
CA ALA A 148 9.94 -20.87 10.61
C ALA A 148 10.95 -22.03 10.51
N ALA A 149 11.76 -22.23 11.55
CA ALA A 149 12.69 -23.36 11.64
C ALA A 149 11.97 -24.70 11.70
N ALA A 150 10.87 -24.80 12.47
CA ALA A 150 10.04 -26.01 12.50
C ALA A 150 9.43 -26.35 11.14
N LEU A 151 9.03 -25.33 10.35
CA LEU A 151 8.50 -25.51 9.00
C LEU A 151 9.54 -25.92 7.95
N ALA A 152 10.84 -25.90 8.29
CA ALA A 152 11.89 -26.41 7.42
C ALA A 152 11.79 -27.93 7.22
N ASP A 153 11.27 -28.66 8.20
CA ASP A 153 10.87 -30.06 8.03
C ASP A 153 9.55 -30.12 7.23
N PRO A 154 9.51 -30.75 6.05
CA PRO A 154 8.30 -30.86 5.24
C PRO A 154 7.19 -31.71 5.89
N ALA A 155 7.53 -32.59 6.84
CA ALA A 155 6.55 -33.40 7.55
C ALA A 155 5.81 -32.61 8.64
N VAL A 156 6.39 -31.52 9.14
CA VAL A 156 5.85 -30.76 10.27
C VAL A 156 4.77 -29.77 9.82
N THR A 157 3.67 -29.76 10.56
CA THR A 157 2.63 -28.72 10.53
C THR A 157 2.67 -27.92 11.82
N VAL A 158 2.79 -26.59 11.69
CA VAL A 158 2.87 -25.68 12.85
C VAL A 158 1.51 -25.06 13.13
N LEU A 159 1.03 -25.24 14.36
CA LEU A 159 -0.27 -24.75 14.83
C LEU A 159 -0.10 -23.71 15.93
N ALA A 160 -0.51 -22.47 15.68
CA ALA A 160 -0.60 -21.44 16.69
C ALA A 160 -1.76 -21.71 17.65
N THR A 161 -1.49 -21.86 18.93
CA THR A 161 -2.55 -21.97 19.94
C THR A 161 -3.34 -20.67 20.07
N SER A 162 -4.54 -20.76 20.64
CA SER A 162 -5.33 -19.58 20.98
C SER A 162 -4.59 -18.60 21.90
N ALA A 163 -3.74 -19.11 22.81
CA ALA A 163 -2.89 -18.29 23.68
C ALA A 163 -1.87 -17.48 22.86
N LEU A 164 -1.18 -18.14 21.92
CA LEU A 164 -0.26 -17.48 21.00
C LEU A 164 -0.99 -16.39 20.19
N LEU A 165 -2.12 -16.70 19.55
CA LEU A 165 -2.83 -15.72 18.72
C LEU A 165 -3.33 -14.50 19.51
N VAL A 166 -3.72 -14.70 20.77
CA VAL A 166 -4.08 -13.61 21.69
C VAL A 166 -2.85 -12.79 22.11
N ALA A 167 -1.69 -13.41 22.24
CA ALA A 167 -0.45 -12.72 22.62
C ALA A 167 0.17 -11.98 21.42
N ALA A 168 0.35 -12.65 20.30
CA ALA A 168 1.08 -12.19 19.12
C ALA A 168 0.22 -11.30 18.20
N GLY A 169 -1.08 -11.54 18.15
CA GLY A 169 -1.97 -11.05 17.08
C GLY A 169 -1.91 -11.95 15.84
N PRO A 170 -2.92 -11.91 14.97
CA PRO A 170 -3.00 -12.80 13.80
C PRO A 170 -2.05 -12.40 12.66
N GLY A 171 -1.38 -11.24 12.73
CA GLY A 171 -0.27 -10.91 11.82
C GLY A 171 0.94 -11.84 11.99
N TRP A 172 0.95 -12.67 13.04
CA TRP A 172 1.96 -13.70 13.26
C TRP A 172 2.11 -14.65 12.06
N PHE A 173 1.02 -15.09 11.43
CA PHE A 173 1.08 -16.00 10.28
C PHE A 173 1.86 -15.43 9.11
N GLN A 174 1.64 -14.14 8.81
CA GLN A 174 2.35 -13.43 7.77
C GLN A 174 3.85 -13.35 8.10
N ARG A 175 4.20 -13.03 9.35
CA ARG A 175 5.60 -12.95 9.77
C ARG A 175 6.33 -14.29 9.66
N VAL A 176 5.68 -15.40 10.06
CA VAL A 176 6.23 -16.76 9.91
C VAL A 176 6.43 -17.09 8.42
N THR A 177 5.42 -16.80 7.60
CA THR A 177 5.52 -17.00 6.16
C THR A 177 6.69 -16.21 5.55
N GLU A 178 6.83 -14.93 5.90
CA GLU A 178 7.93 -14.10 5.42
C GLU A 178 9.29 -14.62 5.91
N ALA A 179 9.38 -15.12 7.15
CA ALA A 179 10.62 -15.68 7.71
C ALA A 179 11.07 -16.98 7.02
N THR A 180 10.15 -17.73 6.42
CA THR A 180 10.46 -18.93 5.61
C THR A 180 10.91 -18.63 4.18
N ALA A 181 10.78 -17.38 3.72
CA ALA A 181 11.19 -17.03 2.36
C ALA A 181 12.73 -17.06 2.27
N PRO A 182 13.32 -17.87 1.36
CA PRO A 182 14.77 -17.97 1.26
C PRO A 182 15.33 -16.62 0.77
N PRO A 183 16.27 -16.00 1.50
CA PRO A 183 17.05 -14.92 0.93
C PRO A 183 17.90 -15.52 -0.18
N THR A 184 17.73 -15.06 -1.42
CA THR A 184 18.68 -15.45 -2.45
C THR A 184 20.00 -14.75 -2.13
N GLU A 185 21.00 -15.53 -1.68
CA GLU A 185 22.37 -15.05 -1.64
C GLU A 185 22.72 -14.51 -3.01
N MET A 186 23.30 -13.33 -3.01
CA MET A 186 23.90 -12.77 -4.20
C MET A 186 25.09 -13.67 -4.54
N LYS A 187 24.87 -14.74 -5.31
CA LYS A 187 25.83 -15.02 -6.38
C LYS A 187 25.88 -13.68 -7.09
N ALA A 188 26.96 -12.92 -6.87
CA ALA A 188 27.22 -11.72 -7.61
C ALA A 188 26.90 -12.12 -9.04
N LEU A 189 25.79 -11.59 -9.59
CA LEU A 189 25.59 -11.68 -11.02
C LEU A 189 26.91 -11.13 -11.52
N PRO A 190 27.73 -11.93 -12.22
CA PRO A 190 28.80 -11.32 -12.95
C PRO A 190 28.04 -10.28 -13.77
N ILE A 191 28.39 -9.02 -13.63
CA ILE A 191 28.29 -8.14 -14.77
C ILE A 191 29.35 -8.72 -15.72
N GLU A 192 29.08 -9.90 -16.28
CA GLU A 192 29.70 -10.37 -17.49
C GLU A 192 29.11 -9.44 -18.52
N MET A 193 29.79 -8.29 -18.69
CA MET A 193 30.13 -7.89 -20.04
C MET A 193 30.76 -9.12 -20.69
N THR A 194 29.90 -9.93 -21.29
CA THR A 194 30.30 -11.12 -22.02
C THR A 194 31.03 -10.60 -23.24
N THR A 195 32.34 -10.39 -23.09
CA THR A 195 33.25 -10.56 -24.22
C THR A 195 33.11 -12.03 -24.61
N PRO A 196 32.60 -12.34 -25.81
CA PRO A 196 32.48 -13.72 -26.25
C PRO A 196 33.86 -14.38 -26.30
N PRO A 197 33.94 -15.72 -26.14
CA PRO A 197 35.21 -16.42 -26.21
C PRO A 197 35.82 -16.21 -27.60
N VAL A 198 36.99 -15.59 -27.64
CA VAL A 198 37.82 -15.58 -28.84
C VAL A 198 38.38 -16.99 -28.99
N GLU A 199 37.72 -17.79 -29.82
CA GLU A 199 38.29 -19.03 -30.34
C GLU A 199 39.44 -18.65 -31.28
N VAL A 200 40.67 -18.67 -30.78
CA VAL A 200 41.86 -18.49 -31.61
C VAL A 200 42.05 -19.77 -32.43
N LYS A 201 41.48 -19.79 -33.63
CA LYS A 201 41.82 -20.78 -34.65
C LYS A 201 43.11 -20.32 -35.34
N ALA A 202 44.16 -21.13 -35.22
CA ALA A 202 45.43 -20.93 -35.92
C ALA A 202 45.23 -20.92 -37.46
N PRO A 203 46.09 -20.22 -38.22
CA PRO A 203 45.82 -19.94 -39.62
C PRO A 203 46.15 -21.15 -40.50
N THR A 204 45.21 -21.54 -41.36
CA THR A 204 45.53 -22.26 -42.60
C THR A 204 45.24 -21.33 -43.78
N THR A 205 46.31 -21.12 -44.54
CA THR A 205 46.43 -20.43 -45.82
C THR A 205 45.41 -20.90 -46.86
N GLU A 206 44.75 -19.96 -47.55
CA GLU A 206 44.88 -19.74 -49.00
C GLU A 206 43.96 -18.61 -49.50
N ALA A 207 44.35 -18.04 -50.64
CA ALA A 207 44.00 -16.74 -51.20
C ALA A 207 42.52 -16.56 -51.65
N THR A 208 42.04 -15.32 -51.65
CA THR A 208 41.76 -14.45 -52.84
C THR A 208 40.66 -13.41 -52.50
N ALA A 209 40.92 -12.12 -52.75
CA ALA A 209 39.98 -10.99 -52.61
C ALA A 209 39.03 -10.88 -53.84
N PRO A 210 37.95 -10.04 -53.91
CA PRO A 210 37.81 -8.73 -53.28
C PRO A 210 36.43 -8.29 -52.71
N ALA A 211 36.52 -7.29 -51.81
CA ALA A 211 35.62 -6.16 -51.54
C ALA A 211 34.07 -6.34 -51.51
N GLY A 212 33.51 -6.22 -50.31
CA GLY A 212 32.11 -5.81 -50.06
C GLY A 212 32.07 -4.83 -48.86
N PRO A 213 31.21 -3.79 -48.86
CA PRO A 213 31.35 -2.66 -47.96
C PRO A 213 30.85 -2.94 -46.55
N SER A 214 31.61 -2.42 -45.58
CA SER A 214 31.21 -1.97 -44.25
C SER A 214 30.41 -2.94 -43.39
N GLY A 215 31.06 -3.49 -42.37
CA GLY A 215 30.41 -4.10 -41.23
C GLY A 215 29.34 -3.17 -40.66
N ARG A 216 28.08 -3.59 -40.73
CA ARG A 216 27.03 -3.05 -39.88
C ARG A 216 27.45 -3.33 -38.45
N ALA A 217 27.81 -2.28 -37.71
CA ALA A 217 27.81 -2.31 -36.26
C ALA A 217 26.49 -2.93 -35.82
N SER A 218 26.55 -4.09 -35.16
CA SER A 218 25.41 -4.70 -34.50
C SER A 218 25.00 -3.76 -33.37
N GLY A 219 24.14 -2.80 -33.70
CA GLY A 219 23.51 -1.93 -32.72
C GLY A 219 22.85 -2.83 -31.69
N ILE A 220 23.31 -2.74 -30.44
CA ILE A 220 22.66 -3.37 -29.30
C ILE A 220 21.24 -2.81 -29.28
N VAL A 221 20.26 -3.59 -29.73
CA VAL A 221 18.84 -3.22 -29.63
C VAL A 221 18.46 -3.39 -28.17
N VAL A 222 18.53 -2.29 -27.42
CA VAL A 222 18.09 -2.25 -26.03
C VAL A 222 16.56 -2.31 -26.02
N ASP A 223 15.98 -3.46 -25.68
CA ASP A 223 14.53 -3.62 -25.50
C ASP A 223 14.13 -3.06 -24.12
N PRO A 224 13.46 -1.89 -24.04
CA PRO A 224 13.12 -1.26 -22.76
C PRO A 224 12.12 -2.11 -21.95
N ARG A 225 11.37 -3.01 -22.59
CA ARG A 225 10.41 -3.91 -21.91
C ARG A 225 11.11 -4.93 -21.02
N ARG A 226 12.40 -5.19 -21.26
CA ARG A 226 13.23 -6.11 -20.46
C ARG A 226 13.90 -5.42 -19.27
N TRP A 227 13.78 -4.10 -19.16
CA TRP A 227 14.37 -3.37 -18.05
C TRP A 227 13.68 -3.72 -16.74
N PRO A 228 14.41 -3.65 -15.60
CA PRO A 228 13.84 -3.96 -14.31
C PRO A 228 12.61 -3.09 -14.00
N ALA A 229 11.52 -3.71 -13.54
CA ALA A 229 10.27 -3.00 -13.26
C ALA A 229 10.43 -1.82 -12.28
N TRP A 230 11.35 -1.93 -11.32
CA TRP A 230 11.64 -0.84 -10.38
C TRP A 230 12.23 0.40 -11.06
N TRP A 231 12.95 0.24 -12.18
CA TRP A 231 13.49 1.37 -12.92
C TRP A 231 12.37 2.21 -13.54
N TRP A 232 11.41 1.56 -14.17
CA TRP A 232 10.20 2.22 -14.67
C TRP A 232 9.41 2.91 -13.55
N GLY A 233 9.29 2.27 -12.38
CA GLY A 233 8.68 2.88 -11.21
C GLY A 233 9.41 4.15 -10.74
N MET A 234 10.74 4.15 -10.77
CA MET A 234 11.55 5.32 -10.45
C MET A 234 11.34 6.45 -11.46
N LEU A 235 11.27 6.15 -12.77
CA LEU A 235 11.04 7.17 -13.80
C LEU A 235 9.67 7.84 -13.65
N VAL A 236 8.63 7.09 -13.31
CA VAL A 236 7.32 7.67 -13.00
C VAL A 236 7.39 8.54 -11.75
N GLY A 237 8.04 8.07 -10.68
CA GLY A 237 8.23 8.87 -9.46
C GLY A 237 8.95 10.19 -9.73
N LEU A 238 10.04 10.15 -10.50
CA LEU A 238 10.78 11.35 -10.92
C LEU A 238 9.93 12.24 -11.83
N GLY A 239 9.19 11.66 -12.78
CA GLY A 239 8.27 12.39 -13.65
C GLY A 239 7.19 13.15 -12.88
N MET A 240 6.63 12.54 -11.83
CA MET A 240 5.67 13.21 -10.94
C MET A 240 6.30 14.37 -10.16
N ILE A 241 7.55 14.22 -9.70
CA ILE A 241 8.29 15.32 -9.06
C ILE A 241 8.52 16.46 -10.05
N VAL A 242 8.97 16.16 -11.26
CA VAL A 242 9.19 17.17 -12.32
C VAL A 242 7.89 17.87 -12.69
N ALA A 243 6.79 17.13 -12.83
CA ALA A 243 5.47 17.70 -13.11
C ALA A 243 5.00 18.63 -11.98
N GLY A 244 5.15 18.22 -10.71
CA GLY A 244 4.82 19.04 -9.56
C GLY A 244 5.68 20.31 -9.46
N LEU A 245 6.99 20.21 -9.70
CA LEU A 245 7.88 21.37 -9.76
C LEU A 245 7.50 22.32 -10.91
N GLY A 246 7.18 21.77 -12.08
CA GLY A 246 6.69 22.55 -13.22
C GLY A 246 5.41 23.31 -12.90
N ALA A 247 4.43 22.66 -12.27
CA ALA A 247 3.20 23.29 -11.80
C ALA A 247 3.48 24.42 -10.79
N ALA A 248 4.40 24.21 -9.83
CA ALA A 248 4.80 25.24 -8.88
C ALA A 248 5.46 26.45 -9.58
N VAL A 249 6.38 26.21 -10.52
CA VAL A 249 7.04 27.27 -11.29
C VAL A 249 6.04 28.10 -12.10
N ILE A 250 5.09 27.44 -12.77
CA ILE A 250 4.02 28.14 -13.51
C ILE A 250 3.18 28.97 -12.55
N THR A 251 2.79 28.41 -11.41
CA THR A 251 1.93 29.07 -10.42
C THR A 251 2.59 30.30 -9.77
N LEU A 252 3.88 30.20 -9.45
CA LEU A 252 4.65 31.29 -8.85
C LEU A 252 5.08 32.35 -9.88
N GLY A 253 5.28 31.95 -11.14
CA GLY A 253 5.65 32.85 -12.24
C GLY A 253 4.42 33.42 -12.95
N PRO A 254 4.09 32.94 -14.16
CA PRO A 254 3.02 33.51 -14.99
C PRO A 254 1.60 33.29 -14.45
N LEU A 255 1.41 32.39 -13.46
CA LEU A 255 0.14 31.88 -12.95
C LEU A 255 -0.65 31.02 -13.95
N LEU A 256 -0.79 31.52 -15.18
CA LEU A 256 -1.54 30.92 -16.27
C LEU A 256 -0.58 30.46 -17.36
N ALA A 257 -0.67 29.20 -17.75
CA ALA A 257 0.00 28.70 -18.95
C ALA A 257 -0.61 29.33 -20.21
N TRP A 258 0.02 29.16 -21.37
CA TRP A 258 -0.48 29.74 -22.63
C TRP A 258 -1.91 29.24 -22.96
N TYR A 259 -2.16 27.94 -22.79
CA TYR A 259 -3.48 27.34 -23.03
C TYR A 259 -4.52 27.75 -21.97
N ASP A 260 -4.10 28.08 -20.75
CA ASP A 260 -5.00 28.65 -19.74
C ASP A 260 -5.52 30.02 -20.21
N ASN A 261 -4.62 30.88 -20.71
CA ASN A 261 -4.97 32.21 -21.23
C ASN A 261 -5.87 32.11 -22.46
N GLU A 262 -5.58 31.20 -23.39
CA GLU A 262 -6.41 30.96 -24.58
C GLU A 262 -7.81 30.44 -24.20
N TYR A 263 -7.89 29.52 -23.24
CA TYR A 263 -9.16 29.02 -22.76
C TYR A 263 -9.96 30.12 -22.07
N LEU A 264 -9.36 30.88 -21.15
CA LEU A 264 -10.05 31.94 -20.43
C LEU A 264 -10.35 33.16 -21.31
N GLY A 265 -9.63 33.34 -22.42
CA GLY A 265 -9.63 34.58 -23.19
C GLY A 265 -9.12 35.78 -22.37
N ALA A 266 -8.40 35.52 -21.28
CA ALA A 266 -8.01 36.50 -20.29
C ALA A 266 -6.65 36.18 -19.69
N GLY A 267 -5.84 37.22 -19.46
CA GLY A 267 -4.57 37.14 -18.74
C GLY A 267 -4.71 37.38 -17.24
N ARG A 268 -3.60 37.20 -16.51
CA ARG A 268 -3.52 37.39 -15.05
C ARG A 268 -4.10 38.73 -14.57
N GLY A 269 -3.72 39.84 -15.22
CA GLY A 269 -4.20 41.17 -14.82
C GLY A 269 -5.71 41.36 -15.03
N GLN A 270 -6.31 40.68 -16.01
CA GLN A 270 -7.75 40.71 -16.23
C GLN A 270 -8.48 39.87 -15.18
N LEU A 271 -7.91 38.74 -14.74
CA LEU A 271 -8.45 37.98 -13.61
C LEU A 271 -8.39 38.77 -12.30
N GLU A 272 -7.32 39.51 -12.07
CA GLU A 272 -7.17 40.40 -10.91
C GLU A 272 -8.20 41.53 -10.92
N ALA A 273 -8.54 42.06 -12.10
CA ALA A 273 -9.61 43.04 -12.26
C ALA A 273 -11.02 42.47 -12.01
N VAL A 274 -11.24 41.17 -12.30
CA VAL A 274 -12.50 40.48 -11.94
C VAL A 274 -12.61 40.35 -10.43
N ASN A 275 -11.55 39.87 -9.77
CA ASN A 275 -11.48 39.84 -8.32
C ASN A 275 -10.00 39.80 -7.87
N PRO A 276 -9.53 40.74 -7.05
CA PRO A 276 -8.13 40.83 -6.65
C PRO A 276 -7.65 39.61 -5.84
N ARG A 277 -8.57 38.86 -5.20
CA ARG A 277 -8.25 37.63 -4.45
C ARG A 277 -8.28 36.36 -5.31
N LEU A 278 -8.81 36.43 -6.54
CA LEU A 278 -8.93 35.28 -7.44
C LEU A 278 -7.56 34.72 -7.83
N VAL A 279 -6.59 35.59 -8.11
CA VAL A 279 -5.22 35.17 -8.43
C VAL A 279 -4.63 34.36 -7.28
N HIS A 280 -4.74 34.87 -6.05
CA HIS A 280 -4.26 34.19 -4.85
C HIS A 280 -5.00 32.87 -4.58
N PHE A 281 -6.30 32.84 -4.86
CA PHE A 281 -7.09 31.62 -4.78
C PHE A 281 -6.62 30.58 -5.81
N VAL A 282 -6.38 30.93 -7.07
CA VAL A 282 -5.81 29.95 -8.02
C VAL A 282 -4.40 29.51 -7.60
N GLN A 283 -3.61 30.41 -7.00
CA GLN A 283 -2.28 30.07 -6.48
C GLN A 283 -2.32 29.01 -5.37
N HIS A 284 -3.23 29.12 -4.39
CA HIS A 284 -3.24 28.15 -3.29
C HIS A 284 -3.63 26.74 -3.75
N ASP A 285 -4.62 26.63 -4.66
CA ASP A 285 -5.06 25.35 -5.22
C ASP A 285 -3.90 24.69 -5.99
N ARG A 286 -3.23 25.43 -6.88
CA ARG A 286 -2.16 24.88 -7.72
C ARG A 286 -0.86 24.58 -6.96
N ILE A 287 -0.48 25.38 -5.96
CA ILE A 287 0.66 25.06 -5.09
C ILE A 287 0.37 23.82 -4.22
N SER A 288 -0.86 23.68 -3.73
CA SER A 288 -1.27 22.49 -2.97
C SER A 288 -1.26 21.23 -3.85
N LEU A 289 -1.74 21.34 -5.09
CA LEU A 289 -1.64 20.29 -6.11
C LEU A 289 -0.17 19.95 -6.40
N ALA A 290 0.69 20.94 -6.64
CA ALA A 290 2.11 20.72 -6.88
C ALA A 290 2.78 19.94 -5.74
N GLY A 291 2.49 20.31 -4.48
CA GLY A 291 2.97 19.57 -3.30
C GLY A 291 2.50 18.12 -3.27
N ALA A 292 1.22 17.87 -3.61
CA ALA A 292 0.68 16.51 -3.71
C ALA A 292 1.36 15.69 -4.82
N LEU A 293 1.61 16.26 -6.00
CA LEU A 293 2.31 15.58 -7.09
C LEU A 293 3.75 15.18 -6.70
N ILE A 294 4.48 16.08 -6.04
CA ILE A 294 5.83 15.80 -5.52
C ILE A 294 5.76 14.68 -4.47
N ALA A 295 4.78 14.73 -3.55
CA ALA A 295 4.59 13.69 -2.54
C ALA A 295 4.31 12.32 -3.16
N ILE A 296 3.47 12.23 -4.19
CA ILE A 296 3.24 10.97 -4.95
C ILE A 296 4.56 10.50 -5.56
N GLY A 297 5.32 11.40 -6.18
CA GLY A 297 6.59 11.07 -6.80
C GLY A 297 7.61 10.50 -5.80
N VAL A 298 7.70 11.08 -4.60
CA VAL A 298 8.50 10.57 -3.48
C VAL A 298 8.04 9.18 -3.05
N LEU A 299 6.73 8.96 -2.89
CA LEU A 299 6.17 7.67 -2.49
C LEU A 299 6.44 6.59 -3.55
N TYR A 300 6.32 6.94 -4.83
CA TYR A 300 6.57 6.05 -5.96
C TYR A 300 8.05 5.69 -6.08
N ALA A 301 8.94 6.67 -5.93
CA ALA A 301 10.38 6.43 -5.85
C ALA A 301 10.73 5.51 -4.66
N GLY A 302 10.14 5.74 -3.49
CA GLY A 302 10.29 4.90 -2.30
C GLY A 302 9.83 3.46 -2.52
N LEU A 303 8.62 3.27 -3.05
CA LEU A 303 8.05 1.95 -3.37
C LEU A 303 8.87 1.21 -4.43
N ALA A 304 9.37 1.92 -5.45
CA ALA A 304 10.19 1.34 -6.50
C ALA A 304 11.57 0.92 -5.96
N TRP A 305 12.29 1.84 -5.31
CA TRP A 305 13.67 1.62 -4.83
C TRP A 305 13.76 0.72 -3.59
N GLY A 306 12.90 0.96 -2.60
CA GLY A 306 12.88 0.22 -1.34
C GLY A 306 12.02 -1.04 -1.37
N GLY A 307 11.02 -1.10 -2.25
CA GLY A 307 10.08 -2.21 -2.36
C GLY A 307 10.37 -3.13 -3.54
N ILE A 308 9.96 -2.69 -4.75
CA ILE A 308 9.98 -3.49 -5.98
C ILE A 308 11.39 -3.99 -6.29
N ARG A 309 12.41 -3.12 -6.20
CA ARG A 309 13.82 -3.46 -6.42
C ARG A 309 14.32 -4.57 -5.50
N ARG A 310 13.77 -4.66 -4.29
CA ARG A 310 14.14 -5.65 -3.26
C ARG A 310 13.32 -6.95 -3.36
N GLY A 311 12.37 -7.04 -4.30
CA GLY A 311 11.53 -8.23 -4.46
C GLY A 311 10.29 -8.25 -3.56
N TRP A 312 9.87 -7.10 -3.01
CA TRP A 312 8.62 -7.03 -2.24
C TRP A 312 7.41 -6.99 -3.16
N THR A 313 6.65 -8.09 -3.22
CA THR A 313 5.43 -8.19 -4.04
C THR A 313 4.37 -7.16 -3.64
N TRP A 314 4.20 -6.91 -2.33
CA TRP A 314 3.23 -5.93 -1.83
C TRP A 314 3.53 -4.50 -2.32
N ALA A 315 4.80 -4.14 -2.51
CA ALA A 315 5.18 -2.80 -2.94
C ALA A 315 4.68 -2.51 -4.36
N ARG A 316 4.74 -3.52 -5.25
CA ARG A 316 4.12 -3.45 -6.57
C ARG A 316 2.60 -3.26 -6.48
N TYR A 317 1.93 -3.97 -5.57
CA TYR A 317 0.48 -3.81 -5.41
C TYR A 317 0.09 -2.45 -4.84
N ALA A 318 0.85 -1.92 -3.88
CA ALA A 318 0.65 -0.56 -3.36
C ALA A 318 0.81 0.49 -4.48
N TYR A 319 1.87 0.34 -5.28
CA TYR A 319 2.15 1.17 -6.43
C TYR A 319 1.02 1.09 -7.48
N LEU A 320 0.58 -0.12 -7.82
CA LEU A 320 -0.53 -0.37 -8.74
C LEU A 320 -1.84 0.25 -8.25
N ALA A 321 -2.20 0.03 -6.98
CA ALA A 321 -3.45 0.52 -6.42
C ALA A 321 -3.48 2.05 -6.40
N SER A 322 -2.39 2.71 -6.00
CA SER A 322 -2.28 4.16 -6.02
C SER A 322 -2.39 4.73 -7.45
N GLY A 323 -1.74 4.10 -8.44
CA GLY A 323 -1.84 4.54 -9.83
C GLY A 323 -3.20 4.23 -10.46
N ALA A 324 -3.84 3.11 -10.10
CA ALA A 324 -5.20 2.78 -10.54
C ALA A 324 -6.25 3.76 -10.01
N VAL A 325 -5.96 4.44 -8.90
CA VAL A 325 -6.77 5.57 -8.40
C VAL A 325 -6.41 6.86 -9.15
N GLY A 326 -5.11 7.15 -9.32
CA GLY A 326 -4.65 8.42 -9.90
C GLY A 326 -4.87 8.57 -11.41
N PHE A 327 -4.48 7.60 -12.23
CA PHE A 327 -4.56 7.75 -13.70
C PHE A 327 -5.98 8.00 -14.23
N PRO A 328 -7.04 7.34 -13.72
CA PRO A 328 -8.41 7.63 -14.17
C PRO A 328 -8.90 9.03 -13.83
N THR A 329 -8.25 9.79 -12.94
CA THR A 329 -8.70 11.16 -12.61
C THR A 329 -8.49 12.12 -13.76
N LEU A 330 -7.72 11.75 -14.80
CA LEU A 330 -7.70 12.45 -16.10
C LEU A 330 -9.12 12.61 -16.67
N PHE A 331 -10.01 11.65 -16.45
CA PHE A 331 -11.40 11.72 -16.95
C PHE A 331 -12.25 12.75 -16.23
N TYR A 332 -11.80 13.31 -15.09
CA TYR A 332 -12.49 14.45 -14.47
C TYR A 332 -12.52 15.67 -15.42
N PHE A 333 -11.54 15.80 -16.30
CA PHE A 333 -11.47 16.90 -17.26
C PHE A 333 -12.64 16.90 -18.25
N VAL A 334 -13.18 15.72 -18.57
CA VAL A 334 -14.38 15.59 -19.42
C VAL A 334 -15.57 16.33 -18.81
N SER A 335 -15.72 16.30 -17.49
CA SER A 335 -16.83 16.97 -16.80
C SER A 335 -16.68 18.49 -16.75
N SER A 336 -15.43 18.99 -16.68
CA SER A 336 -15.15 20.43 -16.65
C SER A 336 -15.17 21.07 -18.05
N GLY A 337 -15.02 20.31 -19.13
CA GLY A 337 -14.87 20.88 -20.47
C GLY A 337 -13.57 21.68 -20.67
N PHE A 338 -12.64 21.63 -19.71
CA PHE A 338 -11.28 22.15 -19.80
C PHE A 338 -10.29 20.99 -19.74
N VAL A 339 -9.33 20.97 -20.66
CA VAL A 339 -8.27 19.96 -20.71
C VAL A 339 -6.95 20.62 -20.39
N ASP A 340 -6.37 20.28 -19.23
CA ASP A 340 -5.02 20.69 -18.89
C ASP A 340 -4.01 19.93 -19.76
N VAL A 341 -3.38 20.66 -20.70
CA VAL A 341 -2.45 20.11 -21.68
C VAL A 341 -1.21 19.52 -21.00
N LEU A 342 -0.66 20.17 -19.97
CA LEU A 342 0.52 19.67 -19.27
C LEU A 342 0.20 18.43 -18.46
N HIS A 343 -0.97 18.39 -17.81
CA HIS A 343 -1.42 17.18 -17.12
C HIS A 343 -1.64 16.03 -18.11
N ALA A 344 -2.31 16.28 -19.25
CA ALA A 344 -2.51 15.26 -20.27
C ALA A 344 -1.18 14.74 -20.82
N ALA A 345 -0.21 15.62 -21.10
CA ALA A 345 1.12 15.26 -21.55
C ALA A 345 1.88 14.42 -20.51
N ALA A 346 1.84 14.82 -19.23
CA ALA A 346 2.42 14.04 -18.14
C ALA A 346 1.77 12.65 -18.06
N THR A 347 0.45 12.56 -18.09
CA THR A 347 -0.27 11.28 -18.03
C THR A 347 0.06 10.37 -19.21
N VAL A 348 0.03 10.87 -20.44
CA VAL A 348 0.37 10.08 -21.64
C VAL A 348 1.81 9.58 -21.60
N THR A 349 2.73 10.38 -21.06
CA THR A 349 4.14 10.02 -20.93
C THR A 349 4.38 8.99 -19.82
N LEU A 350 3.77 9.19 -18.65
CA LEU A 350 4.03 8.39 -17.45
C LEU A 350 3.21 7.10 -17.39
N PHE A 351 2.02 7.05 -18.00
CA PHE A 351 1.17 5.86 -18.02
C PHE A 351 1.85 4.61 -18.60
N PRO A 352 2.50 4.62 -19.79
CA PRO A 352 3.18 3.42 -20.30
C PRO A 352 4.31 2.97 -19.36
N MET A 353 5.04 3.91 -18.75
CA MET A 353 6.08 3.59 -17.75
C MET A 353 5.47 2.96 -16.49
N PHE A 354 4.33 3.48 -16.03
CA PHE A 354 3.57 2.89 -14.92
C PHE A 354 3.18 1.44 -15.24
N VAL A 355 2.62 1.19 -16.43
CA VAL A 355 2.26 -0.16 -16.87
C VAL A 355 3.48 -1.08 -16.84
N LEU A 356 4.62 -0.65 -17.36
CA LEU A 356 5.86 -1.44 -17.32
C LEU A 356 6.35 -1.71 -15.89
N ALA A 357 6.19 -0.75 -14.97
CA ALA A 357 6.56 -0.89 -13.57
C ALA A 357 5.69 -1.94 -12.82
N VAL A 358 4.44 -2.11 -13.23
CA VAL A 358 3.50 -3.06 -12.58
C VAL A 358 3.27 -4.33 -13.38
N ARG A 359 3.71 -4.42 -14.63
CA ARG A 359 3.40 -5.58 -15.49
C ARG A 359 4.02 -6.87 -14.97
N HIS A 360 5.29 -6.82 -14.59
CA HIS A 360 6.03 -7.99 -14.14
C HIS A 360 6.00 -8.14 -12.63
N ARG A 361 6.01 -9.39 -12.14
CA ARG A 361 6.23 -9.66 -10.73
C ARG A 361 7.64 -9.19 -10.35
N PRO A 362 7.84 -8.64 -9.14
CA PRO A 362 9.19 -8.34 -8.67
C PRO A 362 10.07 -9.60 -8.74
N GLY A 363 11.37 -9.38 -8.90
CA GLY A 363 12.36 -10.46 -8.88
C GLY A 363 12.39 -11.19 -7.52
N PRO A 364 13.22 -12.23 -7.39
CA PRO A 364 13.29 -13.02 -6.17
C PRO A 364 13.58 -12.15 -4.92
N PRO A 365 13.10 -12.54 -3.73
CA PRO A 365 13.35 -11.82 -2.49
C PRO A 365 14.82 -11.53 -2.24
N ARG A 366 15.15 -10.25 -2.08
CA ARG A 366 16.49 -9.75 -1.68
C ARG A 366 16.45 -9.10 -0.30
N TRP A 367 15.52 -9.56 0.53
CA TRP A 367 15.28 -9.08 1.88
C TRP A 367 15.38 -10.23 2.86
N THR A 368 15.66 -9.89 4.12
CA THR A 368 15.73 -10.83 5.24
C THR A 368 14.84 -10.28 6.34
N VAL A 369 13.96 -11.11 6.89
CA VAL A 369 13.13 -10.70 8.04
C VAL A 369 14.03 -10.50 9.26
N ARG A 370 13.87 -9.36 9.92
CA ARG A 370 14.57 -9.08 11.17
C ARG A 370 13.71 -9.49 12.35
N PRO A 371 14.31 -9.98 13.45
CA PRO A 371 13.58 -10.18 14.69
C PRO A 371 12.91 -8.88 15.14
N GLU A 372 11.68 -8.98 15.64
CA GLU A 372 10.84 -7.83 16.06
C GLU A 372 11.49 -6.96 17.15
N GLY A 373 12.33 -7.56 17.98
CA GLY A 373 13.05 -6.87 19.05
C GLY A 373 12.21 -6.60 20.30
N PRO A 374 12.61 -5.61 21.12
CA PRO A 374 11.91 -5.32 22.36
C PRO A 374 10.44 -4.96 22.13
N GLU A 375 9.55 -5.66 22.84
CA GLU A 375 8.10 -5.54 22.66
C GLU A 375 7.59 -4.09 22.86
N PHE A 376 8.18 -3.33 23.79
CA PHE A 376 7.83 -1.93 23.98
C PHE A 376 8.08 -1.07 22.72
N VAL A 377 9.19 -1.29 22.03
CA VAL A 377 9.53 -0.57 20.80
C VAL A 377 8.57 -0.95 19.68
N ARG A 378 8.27 -2.25 19.54
CA ARG A 378 7.28 -2.74 18.58
C ARG A 378 5.90 -2.15 18.82
N ARG A 379 5.40 -2.15 20.07
CA ARG A 379 4.08 -1.59 20.39
C ARG A 379 3.96 -0.11 20.08
N ARG A 380 4.98 0.69 20.39
CA ARG A 380 5.02 2.11 20.00
C ARG A 380 4.98 2.27 18.48
N ALA A 381 5.75 1.47 17.76
CA ALA A 381 5.74 1.49 16.31
C ALA A 381 4.37 1.10 15.74
N LEU A 382 3.65 0.15 16.32
CA LEU A 382 2.29 -0.23 15.91
C LEU A 382 1.26 0.89 16.16
N VAL A 383 1.41 1.68 17.23
CA VAL A 383 0.61 2.90 17.43
C VAL A 383 0.93 3.89 16.31
N GLY A 384 2.21 4.13 16.00
CA GLY A 384 2.59 4.98 14.87
C GLY A 384 2.03 4.48 13.54
N GLN A 385 2.01 3.17 13.31
CA GLN A 385 1.43 2.55 12.12
C GLN A 385 -0.06 2.84 12.01
N LEU A 386 -0.82 2.67 13.10
CA LEU A 386 -2.24 3.00 13.14
C LEU A 386 -2.49 4.47 12.82
N LEU A 387 -1.74 5.38 13.45
CA LEU A 387 -1.88 6.82 13.20
C LEU A 387 -1.61 7.17 11.74
N MET A 388 -0.57 6.58 11.12
CA MET A 388 -0.27 6.84 9.71
C MET A 388 -1.34 6.29 8.75
N ILE A 389 -1.92 5.14 9.07
CA ILE A 389 -3.06 4.59 8.33
C ILE A 389 -4.29 5.50 8.46
N LEU A 390 -4.56 6.05 9.65
CA LEU A 390 -5.64 7.00 9.86
C LEU A 390 -5.41 8.32 9.10
N VAL A 391 -4.18 8.82 9.04
CA VAL A 391 -3.82 9.98 8.20
C VAL A 391 -4.12 9.69 6.74
N GLY A 392 -3.63 8.56 6.22
CA GLY A 392 -3.90 8.18 4.83
C GLY A 392 -5.40 8.00 4.55
N ALA A 393 -6.16 7.39 5.47
CA ALA A 393 -7.61 7.26 5.33
C ALA A 393 -8.33 8.61 5.36
N GLY A 394 -7.92 9.53 6.25
CA GLY A 394 -8.44 10.89 6.31
C GLY A 394 -8.15 11.69 5.03
N MET A 395 -6.94 11.56 4.49
CA MET A 395 -6.57 12.14 3.20
C MET A 395 -7.39 11.55 2.05
N LEU A 396 -7.68 10.25 2.07
CA LEU A 396 -8.53 9.61 1.06
C LEU A 396 -9.94 10.19 1.09
N VAL A 397 -10.53 10.33 2.29
CA VAL A 397 -11.85 10.97 2.47
C VAL A 397 -11.80 12.41 1.98
N GLY A 398 -10.79 13.19 2.38
CA GLY A 398 -10.61 14.57 1.92
C GLY A 398 -10.49 14.68 0.40
N GLY A 399 -9.72 13.79 -0.23
CA GLY A 399 -9.56 13.73 -1.69
C GLY A 399 -10.86 13.39 -2.41
N VAL A 400 -11.65 12.45 -1.88
CA VAL A 400 -13.00 12.17 -2.39
C VAL A 400 -13.90 13.40 -2.24
N THR A 401 -13.91 14.05 -1.08
CA THR A 401 -14.72 15.25 -0.84
C THR A 401 -14.38 16.37 -1.82
N ILE A 402 -13.09 16.68 -1.98
CA ILE A 402 -12.65 17.75 -2.91
C ILE A 402 -12.91 17.35 -4.37
N SER A 403 -12.77 16.07 -4.73
CA SER A 403 -13.14 15.61 -6.07
C SER A 403 -14.64 15.80 -6.33
N VAL A 404 -15.50 15.41 -5.38
CA VAL A 404 -16.95 15.60 -5.49
C VAL A 404 -17.32 17.08 -5.59
N VAL A 405 -16.72 17.93 -4.76
CA VAL A 405 -16.91 19.39 -4.84
C VAL A 405 -16.48 19.92 -6.21
N GLY A 406 -15.29 19.56 -6.69
CA GLY A 406 -14.78 19.97 -8.00
C GLY A 406 -15.65 19.52 -9.17
N LEU A 407 -16.37 18.40 -9.04
CA LEU A 407 -17.28 17.86 -10.04
C LEU A 407 -18.74 18.36 -9.90
N SER A 408 -19.05 19.16 -8.86
CA SER A 408 -20.41 19.60 -8.56
C SER A 408 -20.50 21.11 -8.29
N SER A 409 -20.39 21.54 -7.03
CA SER A 409 -20.57 22.93 -6.63
C SER A 409 -19.35 23.83 -6.89
N VAL A 410 -18.19 23.23 -7.15
CA VAL A 410 -16.86 23.82 -7.37
C VAL A 410 -16.30 24.58 -6.17
N PHE A 411 -17.12 25.41 -5.52
CA PHE A 411 -16.79 26.18 -4.34
C PHE A 411 -17.47 25.61 -3.09
N VAL A 412 -16.78 25.74 -1.96
CA VAL A 412 -17.35 25.62 -0.62
C VAL A 412 -17.55 27.02 -0.02
N THR A 413 -18.28 27.09 1.09
CA THR A 413 -18.62 28.35 1.77
C THR A 413 -17.38 29.18 2.14
N THR A 414 -16.30 28.55 2.60
CA THR A 414 -15.06 29.24 2.97
C THR A 414 -14.35 29.86 1.77
N ASP A 415 -14.52 29.30 0.57
CA ASP A 415 -13.90 29.84 -0.65
C ASP A 415 -14.56 31.15 -1.05
N LEU A 416 -15.89 31.17 -1.09
CA LEU A 416 -16.67 32.35 -1.43
C LEU A 416 -16.49 33.45 -0.37
N ALA A 417 -16.35 33.08 0.90
CA ALA A 417 -15.99 34.02 1.97
C ALA A 417 -14.58 34.61 1.77
N PHE A 418 -13.60 33.80 1.36
CA PHE A 418 -12.27 34.29 1.05
C PHE A 418 -12.30 35.24 -0.16
N LEU A 419 -12.99 34.86 -1.23
CA LEU A 419 -13.11 35.68 -2.45
C LEU A 419 -13.97 36.94 -2.24
N GLY A 420 -14.86 36.95 -1.26
CA GLY A 420 -15.78 38.07 -1.01
C GLY A 420 -16.83 38.23 -2.13
N THR A 421 -17.22 37.13 -2.78
CA THR A 421 -18.14 37.11 -3.92
C THR A 421 -18.95 35.81 -3.94
N ASP A 422 -19.94 35.72 -4.81
CA ASP A 422 -20.65 34.47 -5.11
C ASP A 422 -20.26 33.88 -6.48
N THR A 423 -20.64 32.60 -6.70
CA THR A 423 -20.36 31.86 -7.93
C THR A 423 -21.03 32.47 -9.16
N HIS A 424 -22.23 33.05 -9.02
CA HIS A 424 -22.96 33.64 -10.15
C HIS A 424 -22.23 34.87 -10.68
N HIS A 425 -21.69 35.71 -9.79
CA HIS A 425 -20.87 36.87 -10.16
C HIS A 425 -19.62 36.44 -10.94
N LEU A 426 -18.90 35.41 -10.49
CA LEU A 426 -17.72 34.88 -11.18
C LEU A 426 -18.08 34.29 -12.56
N GLN A 427 -19.19 33.56 -12.65
CA GLN A 427 -19.68 32.99 -13.90
C GLN A 427 -20.12 34.07 -14.91
N ALA A 428 -20.75 35.14 -14.42
CA ALA A 428 -21.14 36.28 -15.25
C ALA A 428 -19.93 37.08 -15.74
N ALA A 429 -18.88 37.21 -14.90
CA ALA A 429 -17.64 37.87 -15.28
C ALA A 429 -16.85 37.10 -16.34
N ASN A 430 -16.78 35.76 -16.23
CA ASN A 430 -16.23 34.90 -17.27
C ASN A 430 -16.85 33.48 -17.18
N PRO A 431 -17.64 33.04 -18.18
CA PRO A 431 -18.33 31.75 -18.13
C PRO A 431 -17.38 30.54 -18.15
N ARG A 432 -16.11 30.74 -18.50
CA ARG A 432 -15.06 29.70 -18.52
C ARG A 432 -14.25 29.65 -17.23
N LEU A 433 -14.42 30.60 -16.31
CA LEU A 433 -13.64 30.65 -15.06
C LEU A 433 -14.01 29.54 -14.07
N VAL A 434 -15.31 29.28 -13.86
CA VAL A 434 -15.75 28.23 -12.93
C VAL A 434 -15.34 26.83 -13.41
N PRO A 435 -15.49 26.47 -14.70
CA PRO A 435 -14.94 25.20 -15.21
C PRO A 435 -13.42 25.10 -15.10
N PHE A 436 -12.71 26.21 -15.27
CA PHE A 436 -11.27 26.28 -15.00
C PHE A 436 -10.95 26.03 -13.51
N ILE A 437 -11.67 26.59 -12.55
CA ILE A 437 -11.40 26.26 -11.14
C ILE A 437 -11.80 24.82 -10.80
N ALA A 438 -12.86 24.31 -11.42
CA ALA A 438 -13.34 22.95 -11.24
C ALA A 438 -12.27 21.89 -11.57
N HIS A 439 -11.52 22.08 -12.67
CA HIS A 439 -10.48 21.13 -13.08
C HIS A 439 -9.32 21.08 -12.07
N ASP A 440 -8.85 22.23 -11.57
CA ASP A 440 -7.75 22.32 -10.60
C ASP A 440 -8.11 21.55 -9.32
N ARG A 441 -9.36 21.72 -8.85
CA ARG A 441 -9.88 21.06 -7.65
C ARG A 441 -10.09 19.58 -7.83
N ALA A 442 -10.75 19.17 -8.91
CA ALA A 442 -10.95 17.76 -9.20
C ALA A 442 -9.59 17.04 -9.38
N GLY A 443 -8.65 17.69 -10.06
CA GLY A 443 -7.27 17.21 -10.21
C GLY A 443 -6.54 17.07 -8.88
N PHE A 444 -6.66 18.07 -7.99
CA PHE A 444 -6.09 18.01 -6.64
C PHE A 444 -6.71 16.88 -5.80
N GLY A 445 -8.03 16.73 -5.83
CA GLY A 445 -8.73 15.64 -5.16
C GLY A 445 -8.25 14.27 -5.63
N GLY A 446 -8.10 14.08 -6.95
CA GLY A 446 -7.54 12.87 -7.54
C GLY A 446 -6.10 12.56 -7.11
N ALA A 447 -5.23 13.58 -7.13
CA ALA A 447 -3.86 13.45 -6.64
C ALA A 447 -3.83 13.07 -5.14
N LEU A 448 -4.66 13.70 -4.32
CA LEU A 448 -4.76 13.43 -2.89
C LEU A 448 -5.23 11.99 -2.61
N MET A 449 -6.22 11.49 -3.37
CA MET A 449 -6.67 10.10 -3.28
C MET A 449 -5.57 9.10 -3.68
N SER A 450 -4.80 9.40 -4.72
CA SER A 450 -3.67 8.57 -5.16
C SER A 450 -2.57 8.52 -4.09
N ALA A 451 -2.15 9.67 -3.55
CA ALA A 451 -1.18 9.75 -2.46
C ALA A 451 -1.66 9.01 -1.21
N ALA A 452 -2.93 9.20 -0.84
CA ALA A 452 -3.56 8.54 0.30
C ALA A 452 -3.53 7.03 0.17
N ALA A 453 -3.88 6.48 -1.00
CA ALA A 453 -3.79 5.04 -1.26
C ALA A 453 -2.36 4.51 -1.10
N ALA A 454 -1.36 5.22 -1.63
CA ALA A 454 0.04 4.85 -1.45
C ALA A 454 0.46 4.88 0.03
N ILE A 455 0.09 5.92 0.78
CA ILE A 455 0.39 6.08 2.22
C ILE A 455 -0.25 4.96 3.04
N VAL A 456 -1.54 4.68 2.84
CA VAL A 456 -2.26 3.62 3.57
C VAL A 456 -1.60 2.28 3.31
N LEU A 457 -1.34 1.92 2.06
CA LEU A 457 -0.82 0.60 1.70
C LEU A 457 0.66 0.44 2.08
N LEU A 458 1.47 1.49 1.92
CA LEU A 458 2.85 1.51 2.41
C LEU A 458 2.89 1.36 3.94
N SER A 459 1.98 2.02 4.66
CA SER A 459 1.91 1.93 6.12
C SER A 459 1.36 0.58 6.60
N ALA A 460 0.33 0.05 5.92
CA ALA A 460 -0.28 -1.23 6.26
C ALA A 460 0.68 -2.40 6.01
N TRP A 461 1.41 -2.38 4.90
CA TRP A 461 2.22 -3.52 4.48
C TRP A 461 3.71 -3.33 4.66
N GLY A 462 4.24 -2.12 4.75
CA GLY A 462 5.69 -1.85 4.80
C GLY A 462 6.31 -1.80 6.18
N TRP A 463 5.51 -1.81 7.25
CA TRP A 463 5.96 -1.53 8.63
C TRP A 463 6.77 -2.67 9.25
N ARG A 464 8.02 -2.84 8.80
CA ARG A 464 8.93 -3.88 9.27
C ARG A 464 10.19 -3.28 9.89
N ARG A 465 10.70 -3.94 10.92
CA ARG A 465 11.88 -3.47 11.64
C ARG A 465 13.08 -3.31 10.71
N GLY A 466 13.73 -2.15 10.74
CA GLY A 466 14.91 -1.85 9.92
C GLY A 466 14.62 -1.47 8.47
N GLU A 467 13.34 -1.38 8.05
CA GLU A 467 12.96 -0.85 6.74
C GLU A 467 12.91 0.68 6.76
N SER A 468 14.07 1.32 6.95
CA SER A 468 14.22 2.77 7.08
C SER A 468 13.66 3.57 5.89
N TRP A 469 13.68 2.99 4.69
CA TRP A 469 13.14 3.62 3.49
C TRP A 469 11.64 3.91 3.60
N VAL A 470 10.88 3.12 4.38
CA VAL A 470 9.46 3.37 4.63
C VAL A 470 9.29 4.67 5.40
N TRP A 471 10.09 4.83 6.46
CA TRP A 471 10.10 6.04 7.28
C TRP A 471 10.46 7.27 6.45
N TRP A 472 11.54 7.20 5.67
CA TRP A 472 12.00 8.32 4.84
C TRP A 472 11.04 8.66 3.71
N SER A 473 10.41 7.67 3.07
CA SER A 473 9.42 7.92 2.01
C SER A 473 8.21 8.67 2.57
N LEU A 474 7.70 8.25 3.74
CA LEU A 474 6.58 8.90 4.40
C LEU A 474 6.95 10.29 4.94
N ALA A 475 8.13 10.45 5.54
CA ALA A 475 8.62 11.73 6.06
C ALA A 475 8.79 12.77 4.94
N LEU A 476 9.46 12.39 3.85
CA LEU A 476 9.67 13.27 2.71
C LEU A 476 8.34 13.61 2.03
N ALA A 477 7.45 12.63 1.83
CA ALA A 477 6.13 12.88 1.25
C ALA A 477 5.27 13.80 2.13
N ALA A 478 5.34 13.65 3.45
CA ALA A 478 4.64 14.54 4.38
C ALA A 478 5.17 15.97 4.31
N VAL A 479 6.49 16.15 4.25
CA VAL A 479 7.10 17.48 4.10
C VAL A 479 6.71 18.11 2.78
N THR A 480 6.86 17.39 1.65
CA THR A 480 6.56 17.95 0.33
C THR A 480 5.08 18.16 0.09
N GLY A 481 4.20 17.40 0.76
CA GLY A 481 2.75 17.58 0.68
C GLY A 481 2.24 18.71 1.58
N PHE A 482 2.57 18.68 2.88
CA PHE A 482 2.01 19.62 3.85
C PHE A 482 2.69 20.99 3.85
N ALA A 483 4.02 21.07 3.64
CA ALA A 483 4.72 22.35 3.76
C ALA A 483 4.26 23.37 2.70
N PRO A 484 4.17 23.03 1.39
CA PRO A 484 3.66 23.98 0.40
C PRO A 484 2.22 24.43 0.70
N ALA A 485 1.36 23.50 1.14
CA ALA A 485 -0.01 23.81 1.51
C ALA A 485 -0.05 24.83 2.67
N VAL A 486 0.65 24.60 3.77
CA VAL A 486 0.68 25.55 4.90
C VAL A 486 1.26 26.89 4.47
N VAL A 487 2.40 26.89 3.77
CA VAL A 487 3.09 28.11 3.36
C VAL A 487 2.21 28.98 2.47
N VAL A 488 1.56 28.38 1.45
CA VAL A 488 0.73 29.18 0.53
C VAL A 488 -0.49 29.76 1.23
N HIS A 489 -1.17 29.00 2.10
CA HIS A 489 -2.35 29.49 2.83
C HIS A 489 -2.00 30.64 3.76
N MET A 490 -0.85 30.58 4.43
CA MET A 490 -0.35 31.67 5.27
C MET A 490 0.02 32.89 4.44
N PHE A 491 0.67 32.68 3.29
CA PHE A 491 1.10 33.76 2.41
C PHE A 491 -0.08 34.53 1.80
N ILE A 492 -1.14 33.83 1.40
CA ILE A 492 -2.32 34.45 0.78
C ILE A 492 -3.41 34.89 1.78
N GLY A 493 -3.26 34.57 3.06
CA GLY A 493 -4.22 34.89 4.11
C GLY A 493 -5.48 34.01 4.14
N TYR A 494 -5.55 32.93 3.35
CA TYR A 494 -6.66 31.98 3.38
C TYR A 494 -6.49 31.01 4.56
N THR A 495 -6.80 31.50 5.76
CA THR A 495 -6.43 30.86 7.04
C THR A 495 -7.63 30.47 7.90
N SER A 496 -8.81 30.28 7.30
CA SER A 496 -9.99 29.86 8.05
C SER A 496 -9.73 28.51 8.76
N PHE A 497 -10.11 28.44 10.03
CA PHE A 497 -9.79 27.30 10.88
C PHE A 497 -10.35 26.00 10.30
N GLU A 498 -11.63 26.00 9.91
CA GLU A 498 -12.31 24.85 9.33
C GLU A 498 -11.60 24.29 8.09
N HIS A 499 -11.03 25.18 7.26
CA HIS A 499 -10.32 24.80 6.05
C HIS A 499 -8.95 24.16 6.35
N LEU A 500 -8.22 24.66 7.35
CA LEU A 500 -6.87 24.19 7.68
C LEU A 500 -6.81 23.09 8.76
N VAL A 501 -7.89 22.83 9.49
CA VAL A 501 -7.95 21.78 10.51
C VAL A 501 -7.48 20.41 9.98
N PRO A 502 -7.93 19.93 8.81
CA PRO A 502 -7.47 18.65 8.27
C PRO A 502 -5.95 18.62 8.04
N VAL A 503 -5.37 19.74 7.62
CA VAL A 503 -3.91 19.88 7.38
C VAL A 503 -3.15 19.84 8.70
N TYR A 504 -3.56 20.61 9.71
CA TYR A 504 -2.90 20.63 11.02
C TYR A 504 -3.00 19.27 11.72
N LEU A 505 -4.17 18.63 11.67
CA LEU A 505 -4.35 17.30 12.22
C LEU A 505 -3.47 16.29 11.48
N GLY A 506 -3.41 16.34 10.15
CA GLY A 506 -2.53 15.51 9.34
C GLY A 506 -1.05 15.65 9.74
N ILE A 507 -0.57 16.88 9.89
CA ILE A 507 0.82 17.18 10.33
C ILE A 507 1.08 16.61 11.72
N ALA A 508 0.22 16.91 12.71
CA ALA A 508 0.40 16.47 14.08
C ALA A 508 0.41 14.94 14.20
N LEU A 509 -0.56 14.28 13.58
CA LEU A 509 -0.65 12.81 13.57
C LEU A 509 0.54 12.17 12.87
N THR A 510 1.00 12.73 11.74
CA THR A 510 2.15 12.21 10.99
C THR A 510 3.44 12.38 11.80
N ALA A 511 3.65 13.54 12.43
CA ALA A 511 4.82 13.79 13.27
C ALA A 511 4.89 12.81 14.45
N VAL A 512 3.77 12.60 15.15
CA VAL A 512 3.67 11.61 16.24
C VAL A 512 3.91 10.19 15.69
N ALA A 513 3.27 9.84 14.57
CA ALA A 513 3.40 8.52 13.95
C ALA A 513 4.87 8.18 13.62
N LEU A 514 5.55 9.07 12.91
CA LEU A 514 6.95 8.89 12.51
C LEU A 514 7.89 8.91 13.72
N THR A 515 7.63 9.73 14.73
CA THR A 515 8.43 9.76 15.96
C THR A 515 8.33 8.43 16.72
N LEU A 516 7.13 7.87 16.84
CA LEU A 516 6.92 6.56 17.49
C LEU A 516 7.52 5.40 16.70
N ALA A 517 7.54 5.51 15.36
CA ALA A 517 8.05 4.47 14.47
C ALA A 517 9.58 4.50 14.30
N HIS A 518 10.22 5.66 14.51
CA HIS A 518 11.63 5.88 14.21
C HIS A 518 12.57 4.82 14.80
N PRO A 519 12.52 4.48 16.10
CA PRO A 519 13.45 3.50 16.69
C PRO A 519 13.27 2.07 16.14
N TYR A 520 12.10 1.76 15.59
CA TYR A 520 11.78 0.46 15.02
C TYR A 520 12.17 0.38 13.54
N LEU A 521 11.82 1.39 12.73
CA LEU A 521 12.10 1.42 11.29
C LEU A 521 13.56 1.79 10.97
N ASN A 522 14.18 2.74 11.68
CA ASN A 522 15.52 3.25 11.37
C ASN A 522 16.66 2.55 12.12
N ARG A 523 16.44 1.32 12.59
CA ARG A 523 17.49 0.60 13.32
C ARG A 523 18.65 0.23 12.37
N PRO A 524 19.91 0.65 12.66
CA PRO A 524 21.06 0.37 11.81
C PRO A 524 21.27 -1.15 11.65
N ARG A 525 21.79 -1.55 10.49
CA ARG A 525 22.28 -2.92 10.29
C ARG A 525 23.52 -3.07 11.18
N ARG A 526 23.42 -3.84 12.26
CA ARG A 526 24.60 -4.37 12.95
C ARG A 526 25.00 -5.65 12.26
#